data_AF-A0A382PP54-F1
#
_entry.id   AF-A0A382PP54-F1
#
_cell.length_a   1.000
_cell.length_b   1.000
_cell.length_c   1.000
_cell.angle_alpha   90.00
_cell.angle_beta   90.00
_cell.angle_gamma   90.00
#
_symmetry.space_group_name_H-M   'P 1'
#
loop_
_entity.id
_entity.type
_entity.pdbx_description
1 polymer ?
#
loop_
_entity_poly.entity_id
_entity_poly.type
_entity_poly.pdbx_seq_one_letter_code
_entity_poly.pdbx_strand_id
1 'polypeptide(L)'
;VELLKDLSEYWYFENVSDAFTVTDNIPFHEAALLKLNCDKALALLKWQATLQYQDTIEFTSKWYYNYYKNNGDMMQQTIHQIGEYENIAKSKSLKWTA
;
A
#
# COMPACT_ATOMS: atom_id res chain seq x y z
N VAL A 1 -14.03 -1.94 -5.84
CA VAL A 1 -14.24 -0.48 -5.90
C VAL A 1 -13.62 0.23 -4.70
N GLU A 2 -13.76 -0.32 -3.49
CA GLU A 2 -13.18 0.24 -2.25
C GLU A 2 -11.69 0.58 -2.36
N LEU A 3 -10.86 -0.36 -2.84
CA LEU A 3 -9.44 -0.11 -3.11
C LEU A 3 -9.16 1.15 -3.96
N LEU A 4 -9.90 1.33 -5.06
CA LEU A 4 -9.70 2.48 -5.95
C LEU A 4 -10.14 3.79 -5.30
N LYS A 5 -11.17 3.73 -4.45
CA LYS A 5 -11.63 4.87 -3.67
C LYS A 5 -10.57 5.26 -2.63
N ASP A 6 -10.04 4.30 -1.87
CA ASP A 6 -9.05 4.58 -0.83
C ASP A 6 -7.74 5.11 -1.44
N LEU A 7 -7.34 4.57 -2.60
CA LEU A 7 -6.18 5.09 -3.32
C LEU A 7 -6.39 6.55 -3.76
N SER A 8 -7.60 6.94 -4.16
CA SER A 8 -7.86 8.29 -4.71
C SER A 8 -7.80 9.40 -3.67
N GLU A 9 -7.88 9.09 -2.36
CA GLU A 9 -7.81 10.06 -1.26
C GLU A 9 -6.49 10.84 -1.25
N TYR A 10 -5.41 10.26 -1.79
CA TYR A 10 -4.08 10.89 -1.85
C TYR A 10 -3.75 11.51 -3.21
N TRP A 11 -4.71 11.58 -4.12
CA TRP A 11 -4.52 12.12 -5.48
C TRP A 11 -5.11 13.51 -5.66
N TYR A 12 -5.75 14.06 -4.62
CA TYR A 12 -6.31 15.42 -4.59
C TYR A 12 -7.38 15.67 -5.66
N PHE A 13 -8.19 14.67 -5.97
CA PHE A 13 -9.41 14.86 -6.76
C PHE A 13 -10.45 15.66 -5.95
N GLU A 14 -11.24 16.50 -6.62
CA GLU A 14 -12.34 17.20 -5.96
C GLU A 14 -13.45 16.22 -5.56
N ASN A 15 -13.74 15.24 -6.42
CA ASN A 15 -14.70 14.18 -6.17
C ASN A 15 -14.11 12.81 -6.54
N VAL A 16 -14.50 11.76 -5.82
CA VAL A 16 -14.06 10.38 -6.13
C VAL A 16 -14.48 9.95 -7.54
N SER A 17 -15.58 10.50 -8.06
CA SER A 17 -16.04 10.27 -9.45
C SER A 17 -15.04 10.73 -10.50
N ASP A 18 -14.14 11.65 -10.16
CA ASP A 18 -13.11 12.18 -11.05
C ASP A 18 -11.90 11.23 -11.13
N ALA A 19 -11.78 10.30 -10.16
CA ALA A 19 -10.68 9.35 -10.08
C ALA A 19 -10.90 8.11 -10.96
N PHE A 20 -12.13 7.60 -11.01
CA PHE A 20 -12.48 6.45 -11.84
C PHE A 20 -13.98 6.41 -12.13
N THR A 21 -14.35 5.77 -13.24
CA THR A 21 -15.74 5.46 -13.59
C THR A 21 -15.87 3.97 -13.82
N VAL A 22 -16.89 3.35 -13.22
CA VAL A 22 -17.22 1.94 -13.50
C VAL A 22 -17.96 1.91 -14.83
N THR A 23 -17.32 1.34 -15.86
CA THR A 23 -17.86 1.33 -17.23
C THR A 23 -18.82 0.17 -17.47
N ASP A 24 -18.64 -0.96 -16.79
CA ASP A 24 -19.50 -2.14 -16.91
C ASP A 24 -19.25 -3.11 -15.73
N ASN A 25 -20.21 -4.01 -15.45
CA ASN A 25 -20.11 -5.09 -14.46
C ASN A 25 -20.07 -6.45 -15.16
N ILE A 26 -19.14 -6.60 -16.10
CA ILE A 26 -18.96 -7.84 -16.86
C ILE A 26 -18.45 -8.92 -15.88
N PRO A 27 -19.13 -10.06 -15.73
CA PRO A 27 -18.65 -11.15 -14.90
C PRO A 27 -17.29 -11.65 -15.39
N PHE A 28 -16.23 -11.32 -14.66
CA PHE A 28 -14.89 -11.80 -14.93
C PHE A 28 -14.61 -13.00 -14.02
N HIS A 29 -14.33 -14.15 -14.62
CA HIS A 29 -13.93 -15.35 -13.87
C HIS A 29 -12.45 -15.26 -13.47
N GLU A 30 -12.17 -14.47 -12.44
CA GLU A 30 -10.90 -14.55 -11.73
C GLU A 30 -10.87 -15.80 -10.85
N ALA A 31 -9.68 -16.37 -10.63
CA ALA A 31 -9.51 -17.41 -9.62
C ALA A 31 -10.00 -16.87 -8.26
N ALA A 32 -10.54 -17.74 -7.41
CA ALA A 32 -10.85 -17.37 -6.04
C ALA A 32 -9.60 -16.82 -5.32
N LEU A 33 -9.83 -16.12 -4.21
CA LEU A 33 -8.79 -15.47 -3.42
C LEU A 33 -7.70 -16.45 -2.97
N LEU A 34 -6.54 -16.41 -3.64
CA LEU A 34 -5.34 -17.13 -3.24
C LEU A 34 -4.70 -16.41 -2.03
N LYS A 35 -4.54 -17.13 -0.91
CA LYS A 35 -3.88 -16.63 0.29
C LYS A 35 -2.69 -17.51 0.67
N LEU A 36 -1.59 -16.87 1.05
CA LEU A 36 -0.43 -17.56 1.59
C LEU A 36 -0.59 -17.76 3.10
N ASN A 37 -0.17 -18.92 3.60
CA ASN A 37 0.00 -19.15 5.03
C ASN A 37 1.39 -18.66 5.47
N CYS A 38 1.42 -17.69 6.39
CA CYS A 38 2.65 -17.09 6.91
C CYS A 38 3.10 -17.65 8.27
N ASP A 39 2.45 -18.69 8.79
CA ASP A 39 2.70 -19.27 10.12
C ASP A 39 4.14 -19.79 10.24
N LYS A 40 4.73 -20.31 9.16
CA LYS A 40 6.13 -20.75 9.18
C LYS A 40 7.09 -19.58 9.43
N ALA A 41 6.87 -18.44 8.78
CA ALA A 41 7.67 -17.24 8.97
C ALA A 41 7.47 -16.66 10.38
N LEU A 42 6.23 -16.66 10.87
CA LEU A 42 5.92 -16.26 12.24
C LEU A 42 6.57 -17.21 13.27
N ALA A 43 6.50 -18.52 13.08
CA ALA A 43 7.01 -19.49 14.03
C ALA A 43 8.54 -19.43 14.15
N LEU A 44 9.24 -19.43 13.00
CA LEU A 44 10.69 -19.56 12.92
C LEU A 44 11.42 -18.21 13.03
N LEU A 45 10.88 -17.15 12.41
CA LEU A 45 11.54 -15.85 12.34
C LEU A 45 10.89 -14.81 13.25
N LYS A 46 9.73 -15.12 13.85
CA LYS A 46 8.86 -14.13 14.50
C LYS A 46 8.52 -12.96 13.57
N TRP A 47 8.51 -13.23 12.26
CA TRP A 47 8.22 -12.23 11.25
C TRP A 47 6.73 -11.92 11.21
N GLN A 48 6.42 -10.63 11.11
CA GLN A 48 5.06 -10.07 11.02
C GLN A 48 5.07 -8.94 10.00
N ALA A 49 3.94 -8.71 9.33
CA ALA A 49 3.79 -7.61 8.39
C ALA A 49 3.87 -6.25 9.11
N THR A 50 4.66 -5.34 8.56
CA THR A 50 4.88 -4.01 9.12
C THR A 50 3.73 -3.05 8.87
N LEU A 51 3.25 -2.98 7.63
CA LEU A 51 2.20 -2.06 7.23
C LEU A 51 0.83 -2.71 7.41
N GLN A 52 -0.12 -1.95 7.95
CA GLN A 52 -1.53 -2.29 7.85
C GLN A 52 -2.08 -1.84 6.49
N TYR A 53 -3.33 -2.20 6.20
CA TYR A 53 -3.97 -1.83 4.93
C TYR A 53 -3.91 -0.33 4.66
N GLN A 54 -4.30 0.51 5.62
CA GLN A 54 -4.31 1.97 5.47
C GLN A 54 -2.90 2.53 5.22
N ASP A 55 -1.91 2.08 5.99
CA ASP A 55 -0.50 2.44 5.75
C ASP A 55 -0.07 2.09 4.31
N THR A 56 -0.50 0.93 3.81
CA THR A 56 -0.16 0.45 2.46
C THR A 56 -0.83 1.29 1.38
N ILE A 57 -2.11 1.68 1.57
CA ILE A 57 -2.83 2.58 0.66
C ILE A 57 -2.11 3.92 0.60
N GLU A 58 -1.76 4.51 1.74
CA GLU A 58 -1.07 5.78 1.81
C GLU A 58 0.28 5.74 1.09
N PHE A 59 1.11 4.75 1.43
CA PHE A 59 2.45 4.58 0.84
C PHE A 59 2.36 4.46 -0.68
N THR A 60 1.48 3.57 -1.16
CA THR A 60 1.31 3.28 -2.57
C THR A 60 0.80 4.51 -3.32
N SER A 61 -0.24 5.16 -2.79
CA SER A 61 -0.89 6.28 -3.47
C SER A 61 0.02 7.50 -3.56
N LYS A 62 0.68 7.86 -2.45
CA LYS A 62 1.63 8.99 -2.43
C LYS A 62 2.82 8.76 -3.36
N TRP A 63 3.34 7.53 -3.41
CA TRP A 63 4.45 7.21 -4.30
C TRP A 63 4.05 7.42 -5.77
N TYR A 64 2.91 6.88 -6.20
CA TYR A 64 2.44 7.03 -7.57
C TYR A 64 2.01 8.46 -7.90
N TYR A 65 1.36 9.16 -6.97
CA TYR A 65 1.03 10.56 -7.17
C TYR A 65 2.30 11.39 -7.42
N ASN A 66 3.34 11.19 -6.59
CA ASN A 66 4.61 11.91 -6.76
C ASN A 66 5.29 11.60 -8.09
N TYR A 67 5.25 10.33 -8.53
CA TYR A 67 5.77 9.90 -9.81
C TYR A 67 5.03 10.56 -10.99
N TYR A 68 3.70 10.54 -10.99
CA TYR A 68 2.90 10.97 -12.14
C TYR A 68 2.57 12.46 -12.17
N LYS A 69 2.46 13.13 -11.01
CA LYS A 69 1.95 14.50 -10.90
C LYS A 69 2.98 15.53 -10.44
N ASN A 70 3.95 15.12 -9.61
CA ASN A 70 4.90 16.06 -9.03
C ASN A 70 6.29 16.04 -9.69
N ASN A 71 6.55 15.12 -10.63
CA ASN A 71 7.88 14.89 -11.23
C ASN A 71 8.99 14.86 -10.16
N GLY A 72 8.66 14.26 -9.00
CA GLY A 72 9.51 14.29 -7.82
C GLY A 72 10.77 13.46 -8.00
N ASP A 73 11.77 13.71 -7.15
CA ASP A 73 12.92 12.81 -7.05
C ASP A 73 12.45 11.49 -6.42
N MET A 74 12.22 10.50 -7.28
CA MET A 74 11.70 9.21 -6.87
C MET A 74 12.72 8.37 -6.10
N MET A 75 14.01 8.64 -6.28
CA MET A 75 15.05 8.01 -5.46
C MET A 75 14.93 8.53 -4.03
N GLN A 76 14.85 9.84 -3.85
CA GLN A 76 14.67 10.45 -2.53
C GLN A 76 13.36 9.98 -1.88
N GLN A 77 12.24 9.98 -2.61
CA GLN A 77 10.94 9.51 -2.10
C GLN A 77 11.00 8.05 -1.65
N THR A 78 11.64 7.18 -2.43
CA THR A 78 11.74 5.76 -2.11
C THR A 78 12.63 5.53 -0.89
N ILE A 79 13.78 6.21 -0.81
CA ILE A 79 14.67 6.14 0.37
C ILE A 79 13.92 6.63 1.62
N HIS A 80 13.15 7.70 1.50
CA HIS A 80 12.33 8.21 2.60
C HIS A 80 11.32 7.17 3.08
N GLN A 81 10.53 6.58 2.17
CA GLN A 81 9.53 5.56 2.52
C GLN A 81 10.15 4.28 3.11
N ILE A 82 11.36 3.89 2.68
CA ILE A 82 12.10 2.79 3.34
C ILE A 82 12.38 3.15 4.80
N GLY A 83 12.87 4.36 5.07
CA GLY A 83 13.09 4.84 6.44
C GLY A 83 11.80 4.89 7.27
N GLU A 84 10.69 5.34 6.67
CA GLU A 84 9.38 5.33 7.33
C GLU A 84 8.92 3.91 7.67
N TYR A 85 9.06 2.97 6.73
CA TYR A 85 8.75 1.55 6.95
C TYR A 85 9.54 0.97 8.12
N GLU A 86 10.85 1.22 8.17
CA GLU A 86 11.71 0.78 9.28
C GLU A 86 11.28 1.40 10.61
N ASN A 87 10.93 2.68 10.62
CA ASN A 87 10.49 3.38 11.83
C ASN A 87 9.13 2.85 12.33
N ILE A 88 8.19 2.57 11.43
CA ILE A 88 6.91 1.92 11.77
C ILE A 88 7.15 0.54 12.36
N ALA A 89 8.09 -0.23 11.81
CA ALA A 89 8.41 -1.55 12.34
C ALA A 89 9.04 -1.47 13.74
N LYS A 90 9.93 -0.50 13.97
CA LYS A 90 10.57 -0.24 15.26
C LYS A 90 9.56 0.20 16.31
N SER A 91 8.63 1.12 15.96
CA SER A 91 7.58 1.58 16.88
C SER A 91 6.63 0.45 17.29
N LYS A 92 6.38 -0.50 16.37
CA LYS A 92 5.63 -1.74 16.64
C LYS A 92 6.46 -2.82 17.35
N SER A 93 7.74 -2.55 17.66
CA SER A 93 8.67 -3.49 18.31
C SER A 93 8.75 -4.85 17.58
N LEU A 94 8.70 -4.84 16.24
CA LEU A 94 8.76 -6.05 15.44
C LEU A 94 10.13 -6.73 15.60
N LYS A 95 10.14 -8.06 15.71
CA LYS A 95 11.34 -8.83 16.06
C LYS A 95 12.50 -8.69 15.09
N TRP A 96 12.24 -8.37 13.83
CA TRP A 96 13.27 -8.18 12.82
C TRP A 96 13.98 -6.82 12.91
N THR A 97 13.48 -5.89 13.74
CA THR A 97 14.06 -4.54 13.91
C THR A 97 15.05 -4.41 15.07
N ALA A 98 15.28 -5.51 15.79
CA ALA A 98 16.16 -5.59 16.95
C ALA A 98 17.64 -5.71 16.56
#